data_AF-A0A3M1AIM5-F1
#
_entry.id   AF-A0A3M1AIM5-F1
#
_cell.length_a   1.000
_cell.length_b   1.000
_cell.length_c   1.000
_cell.angle_alpha   90.00
_cell.angle_beta   90.00
_cell.angle_gamma   90.00
#
_symmetry.space_group_name_H-M   'P 1'
#
loop_
_entity.id
_entity.type
_entity.pdbx_description
1 polymer ?
#
loop_
_entity_poly.entity_id
_entity_poly.type
_entity_poly.pdbx_seq_one_letter_code
_entity_poly.pdbx_strand_id
1 'polypeptide(L)'
;AHHLKSMHRAIDLVGMGEHPNEFFLALSVTNSDGMLEVIERISAWIKSNRENTPWLSFIQLYFGAVAYHPSMHSLQHMLKLARQSLRINKVSKTKQLN
;
A
#
# COMPACT_ATOMS: atom_id res chain seq x y z
N ALA A 1 5.81 7.76 10.55
CA ALA A 1 7.02 7.74 9.68
C ALA A 1 8.04 6.68 10.12
N HIS A 2 8.40 6.59 11.41
CA HIS A 2 9.46 5.67 11.89
C HIS A 2 9.14 4.15 11.75
N HIS A 3 7.88 3.73 11.86
CA HIS A 3 7.52 2.30 11.78
C HIS A 3 7.29 1.77 10.36
N LEU A 4 6.98 2.64 9.40
CA LEU A 4 7.02 2.26 7.99
C LEU A 4 8.45 1.80 7.64
N LYS A 5 9.49 2.55 8.08
CA LYS A 5 10.93 2.24 7.92
C LYS A 5 11.37 0.84 8.33
N SER A 6 10.71 0.20 9.29
CA SER A 6 11.07 -1.17 9.71
C SER A 6 10.39 -2.29 8.91
N MET A 7 9.40 -1.98 8.06
CA MET A 7 8.62 -2.99 7.31
C MET A 7 9.04 -3.17 5.85
N HIS A 8 10.00 -2.36 5.40
CA HIS A 8 10.54 -2.35 4.04
C HIS A 8 12.07 -2.41 4.14
N ARG A 9 12.74 -2.96 3.11
CA ARG A 9 14.20 -3.05 3.09
C ARG A 9 14.77 -1.62 3.03
N ALA A 10 16.01 -1.41 3.45
CA ALA A 10 16.65 -0.08 3.41
C ALA A 10 16.69 0.57 2.00
N ILE A 11 16.43 -0.21 0.95
CA ILE A 11 16.36 0.18 -0.46
C ILE A 11 14.96 0.56 -0.94
N ASP A 12 13.94 0.36 -0.12
CA ASP A 12 12.56 0.68 -0.45
C ASP A 12 12.31 2.16 -0.06
N LEU A 13 11.55 2.88 -0.88
CA LEU A 13 11.30 4.31 -0.68
C LEU A 13 9.86 4.55 -0.23
N VAL A 14 9.70 5.37 0.81
CA VAL A 14 8.38 5.83 1.26
C VAL A 14 8.22 7.32 0.97
N GLY A 15 7.12 7.66 0.30
CA GLY A 15 6.75 9.03 -0.03
C GLY A 15 5.31 9.36 0.38
N MET A 16 5.01 10.65 0.45
CA MET A 16 3.63 11.13 0.58
C MET A 16 2.93 11.09 -0.77
N GLY A 17 1.63 10.76 -0.75
CA GLY A 17 0.78 10.82 -1.92
C GLY A 17 0.29 12.23 -2.25
N GLU A 18 -0.59 12.34 -3.25
CA GLU A 18 -1.25 13.60 -3.59
C GLU A 18 -2.20 14.06 -2.49
N HIS A 19 -2.78 13.11 -1.75
CA HIS A 19 -3.67 13.38 -0.63
C HIS A 19 -2.96 13.18 0.72
N PRO A 20 -3.32 13.93 1.77
CA PRO A 20 -2.67 13.85 3.09
C PRO A 20 -2.73 12.47 3.77
N ASN A 21 -3.67 11.61 3.35
CA ASN A 21 -3.87 10.25 3.85
C ASN A 21 -3.40 9.17 2.86
N GLU A 22 -2.70 9.56 1.80
CA GLU A 22 -2.13 8.66 0.82
C GLU A 22 -0.61 8.59 1.00
N PHE A 23 -0.08 7.38 0.86
CA PHE A 23 1.35 7.11 0.98
C PHE A 23 1.76 6.21 -0.19
N PHE A 24 2.96 6.44 -0.70
CA PHE A 24 3.58 5.57 -1.70
C PHE A 24 4.70 4.76 -1.07
N LEU A 25 4.77 3.49 -1.43
CA LEU A 25 5.85 2.59 -1.10
C LEU A 25 6.40 2.03 -2.41
N ALA A 26 7.61 2.48 -2.80
CA ALA A 26 8.31 1.93 -3.94
C ALA A 26 9.19 0.77 -3.47
N LEU A 27 8.92 -0.42 -4.00
CA LEU A 27 9.61 -1.65 -3.65
C LEU A 27 10.63 -1.99 -4.75
N SER A 28 11.91 -1.95 -4.39
CA SER A 28 12.99 -2.19 -5.36
C SER A 28 13.09 -3.69 -5.67
N VAL A 29 13.24 -4.06 -6.95
CA VAL A 29 13.47 -5.44 -7.43
C VAL A 29 12.46 -6.44 -6.82
N THR A 30 11.18 -6.06 -6.80
CA THR A 30 10.11 -6.85 -6.18
C THR A 30 9.07 -7.22 -7.25
N ASN A 31 8.72 -8.51 -7.33
CA ASN A 31 7.68 -9.02 -8.22
C ASN A 31 6.28 -8.92 -7.57
N SER A 32 5.24 -9.37 -8.27
CA SER A 32 3.86 -9.36 -7.75
C SER A 32 3.71 -10.05 -6.39
N ASP A 33 4.33 -11.21 -6.24
CA ASP A 33 4.15 -12.06 -5.05
C ASP A 33 4.80 -11.40 -3.83
N GLY A 34 6.02 -10.88 -3.99
CA GLY A 34 6.71 -10.13 -2.93
C GLY A 34 5.97 -8.85 -2.52
N MET A 35 5.27 -8.18 -3.45
CA MET A 35 4.42 -7.05 -3.09
C MET A 35 3.22 -7.47 -2.24
N LEU A 36 2.59 -8.61 -2.55
CA LEU A 36 1.47 -9.14 -1.77
C LEU A 36 1.92 -9.50 -0.35
N GLU A 37 3.08 -10.13 -0.19
CA GLU A 37 3.67 -10.43 1.12
C GLU A 37 3.90 -9.15 1.95
N VAL A 38 4.36 -8.07 1.32
CA VAL A 38 4.52 -6.77 2.01
C VAL A 38 3.17 -6.23 2.47
N ILE A 39 2.15 -6.28 1.63
CA ILE A 39 0.78 -5.82 1.97
C ILE A 39 0.20 -6.64 3.13
N GLU A 40 0.38 -7.97 3.10
CA GLU A 40 -0.06 -8.86 4.17
C GLU A 40 0.67 -8.56 5.49
N ARG A 41 1.99 -8.36 5.45
CA ARG A 41 2.78 -8.01 6.63
C ARG A 41 2.33 -6.68 7.25
N ILE A 42 2.09 -5.66 6.43
CA ILE A 42 1.55 -4.38 6.92
C ILE A 42 0.16 -4.58 7.54
N SER A 43 -0.71 -5.34 6.87
CA SER A 43 -2.07 -5.62 7.36
C SER A 43 -2.07 -6.37 8.69
N ALA A 44 -1.20 -7.37 8.83
CA ALA A 44 -1.04 -8.15 10.05
C ALA A 44 -0.51 -7.30 11.21
N TRP A 45 0.49 -6.45 10.97
CA TRP A 45 1.01 -5.53 11.98
C TRP A 45 -0.07 -4.56 12.48
N ILE A 46 -0.92 -4.04 11.59
CA ILE A 46 -1.99 -3.14 12.01
C ILE A 46 -3.04 -3.87 12.83
N LYS A 47 -3.38 -5.10 12.42
CA LYS A 47 -4.29 -5.95 13.17
C LYS A 47 -3.77 -6.21 14.59
N SER A 48 -2.49 -6.55 14.75
CA SER A 48 -1.90 -6.81 16.08
C SER A 48 -1.78 -5.55 16.94
N ASN A 49 -1.60 -4.37 16.33
CA ASN A 49 -1.48 -3.11 17.09
C ASN A 49 -2.84 -2.49 17.46
N ARG A 50 -3.95 -2.94 16.87
CA ARG A 50 -5.29 -2.43 17.24
C ARG A 50 -5.64 -2.66 18.70
N GLU A 51 -5.13 -3.72 19.31
CA GLU A 51 -5.33 -4.02 20.73
C GLU A 51 -4.62 -3.00 21.62
N ASN A 52 -3.41 -2.59 21.25
CA ASN A 52 -2.58 -1.65 22.01
C ASN A 52 -2.84 -0.18 21.64
N THR A 53 -3.59 0.08 20.57
CA THR A 53 -3.82 1.42 20.05
C THR A 53 -5.26 1.54 19.56
N PRO A 54 -6.22 1.85 20.46
CA PRO A 54 -7.64 1.76 20.18
C PRO A 54 -8.10 2.60 18.97
N TRP A 55 -7.47 3.75 18.71
CA TRP A 55 -7.85 4.60 17.57
C TRP A 55 -7.55 3.97 16.21
N LEU A 56 -6.65 2.98 16.13
CA LEU A 56 -6.41 2.22 14.88
C LEU A 56 -7.63 1.40 14.43
N SER A 57 -8.59 1.14 15.33
CA SER A 57 -9.85 0.49 14.99
C SER A 57 -10.72 1.34 14.06
N PHE A 58 -10.60 2.68 14.14
CA PHE A 58 -11.32 3.62 13.28
C PHE A 58 -10.65 3.85 11.93
N ILE A 59 -9.45 3.29 11.72
CA ILE A 59 -8.71 3.45 10.47
C ILE A 59 -8.92 2.24 9.57
N GLN A 60 -9.38 2.52 8.36
CA GLN A 60 -9.38 1.59 7.25
C GLN A 60 -8.25 1.91 6.29
N LEU A 61 -7.53 0.87 5.90
CA LEU A 61 -6.50 0.95 4.89
C LEU A 61 -6.90 0.21 3.63
N TYR A 62 -6.50 0.83 2.54
CA TYR A 62 -6.75 0.37 1.19
C TYR A 62 -5.41 0.36 0.48
N PHE A 63 -5.13 -0.71 -0.24
CA PHE A 63 -3.87 -0.89 -0.95
C PHE A 63 -4.16 -0.91 -2.44
N GLY A 64 -3.39 -0.12 -3.19
CA GLY A 64 -3.24 -0.26 -4.63
C GLY A 64 -1.80 -0.63 -4.91
N ALA A 65 -1.61 -1.63 -5.77
CA ALA A 65 -0.29 -2.13 -6.12
C ALA A 65 -0.17 -2.30 -7.63
N VAL A 66 1.06 -2.18 -8.12
CA VAL A 66 1.43 -2.36 -9.52
C VAL A 66 2.87 -2.86 -9.58
N ALA A 67 3.11 -3.93 -10.34
CA ALA A 67 4.45 -4.41 -10.63
C ALA A 67 4.94 -3.75 -11.92
N TYR A 68 6.24 -3.52 -12.06
CA TYR A 68 6.79 -3.11 -13.35
C TYR A 68 6.52 -4.20 -14.40
N HIS A 69 6.18 -3.77 -15.61
CA HIS A 69 6.06 -4.63 -16.78
C HIS A 69 6.81 -3.98 -17.96
N PRO A 70 7.48 -4.73 -18.85
CA PRO A 70 8.25 -4.17 -19.97
C PRO A 70 7.44 -3.25 -20.91
N SER A 71 6.12 -3.41 -20.96
CA SER A 71 5.23 -2.51 -21.72
C SER A 71 4.92 -1.18 -21.02
N MET A 72 5.40 -0.95 -19.80
CA MET A 72 5.23 0.34 -19.11
C MET A 72 6.24 1.35 -19.61
N HIS A 73 5.74 2.36 -20.33
CA HIS A 73 6.57 3.38 -20.96
C HIS A 73 7.01 4.51 -20.03
N SER A 74 6.45 4.63 -18.82
CA SER A 74 6.87 5.67 -17.86
C SER A 74 6.45 5.36 -16.42
N LEU A 75 7.16 5.98 -15.47
CA LEU A 75 6.77 5.98 -14.05
C LEU A 75 5.38 6.59 -13.85
N GLN A 76 5.03 7.63 -14.62
CA GLN A 76 3.70 8.24 -14.55
C GLN A 76 2.58 7.26 -14.92
N HIS A 77 2.81 6.41 -15.93
CA HIS A 77 1.87 5.36 -16.29
C HIS A 77 1.72 4.33 -15.16
N MET A 78 2.83 3.93 -14.54
CA MET A 78 2.83 3.01 -13.39
C MET A 78 2.06 3.60 -12.19
N LEU A 79 2.29 4.87 -11.85
CA LEU A 79 1.54 5.57 -10.79
C LEU A 79 0.04 5.64 -11.09
N LYS A 80 -0.35 5.88 -12.35
CA LYS A 80 -1.76 5.87 -12.76
C LYS A 80 -2.41 4.51 -12.53
N LEU A 81 -1.72 3.43 -12.86
CA LEU A 81 -2.20 2.06 -12.64
C LEU A 81 -2.31 1.72 -11.14
N ALA A 82 -1.31 2.11 -10.33
CA ALA A 82 -1.38 1.95 -8.87
C ALA A 82 -2.62 2.64 -8.27
N ARG A 83 -2.92 3.87 -8.71
CA ARG A 83 -4.10 4.61 -8.26
C ARG A 83 -5.41 3.98 -8.73
N GLN A 84 -5.46 3.47 -9.96
CA GLN A 84 -6.63 2.74 -10.44
C GLN A 84 -6.86 1.46 -9.60
N SER A 85 -5.80 0.72 -9.32
CA SER A 85 -5.82 -0.45 -8.42
C SER A 85 -6.35 -0.08 -7.02
N LEU A 86 -5.86 1.03 -6.45
CA LEU A 86 -6.36 1.56 -5.16
C LEU A 86 -7.84 1.91 -5.22
N ARG A 87 -8.30 2.58 -6.29
CA ARG A 87 -9.70 2.96 -6.47
C ARG A 87 -10.61 1.74 -6.55
N ILE A 88 -10.21 0.71 -7.30
CA ILE A 88 -10.94 -0.55 -7.38
C ILE A 88 -11.04 -1.20 -6.00
N ASN A 89 -9.93 -1.26 -5.25
CA ASN A 89 -9.91 -1.82 -3.90
C ASN A 89 -10.86 -1.08 -2.94
N LYS A 90 -10.82 0.27 -2.95
CA LYS A 90 -11.74 1.12 -2.18
C LYS A 90 -13.20 0.78 -2.48
N VAL A 91 -13.58 0.80 -3.76
CA VAL A 91 -14.98 0.54 -4.17
C VAL A 91 -15.42 -0.87 -3.80
N SER A 92 -14.60 -1.90 -4.02
CA SER A 92 -14.95 -3.28 -3.67
C SER A 92 -15.16 -3.48 -2.18
N LYS A 93 -14.29 -2.92 -1.33
CA LYS A 93 -14.42 -3.06 0.12
C LYS A 93 -15.57 -2.24 0.71
N THR A 94 -15.86 -1.06 0.15
CA THR A 94 -17.04 -0.28 0.57
C THR A 94 -18.34 -1.03 0.27
N LYS A 95 -18.42 -1.76 -0.86
CA LYS A 95 -19.59 -2.60 -1.20
C LYS A 95 -19.76 -3.84 -0.33
N GLN A 96 -18.73 -4.29 0.39
CA GLN A 96 -18.81 -5.44 1.30
C GLN A 96 -19.25 -5.07 2.72
N LEU A 97 -19.25 -3.77 3.05
CA LEU A 97 -19.61 -3.25 4.37
C LEU A 97 -21.04 -2.70 4.43
N ASN A 98 -21.70 -2.56 3.27
CA ASN A 98 -23.09 -2.14 3.10
C ASN A 98 -23.94 -3.32 2.64
#